data_AF-A0A210QG06-F1
#
_entry.id   AF-A0A210QG06-F1
#
_cell.length_a   1.000
_cell.length_b   1.000
_cell.length_c   1.000
_cell.angle_alpha   90.00
_cell.angle_beta   90.00
_cell.angle_gamma   90.00
#
_symmetry.space_group_name_H-M   'P 1'
#
loop_
_entity.id
_entity.type
_entity.pdbx_description
1 polymer ?
#
loop_
_entity_poly.entity_id
_entity_poly.type
_entity_poly.pdbx_seq_one_letter_code
_entity_poly.pdbx_strand_id
1 'polypeptide(L)'
;MSPKPVRSASPKPITIAKMSTPARRRLMRDFKRLQEDPPAGVSGAPTDNNIMLWNAVIFGPHDTPFEDGTFKLTVEFTEEYPNKPPTVRFVSKMFHPNVYADGSICLDILQNRWSPTYDASAILTSIQSLLHDPNPNSPANNEAAQLYRENRREYEKKVQSIVQESWTSDSEDEEEPDKKS
;
A
#
# COMPACT_ATOMS: atom_id res chain seq x y z
N MET A 1 -67.82 -21.07 22.29
CA MET A 1 -66.34 -21.13 22.36
C MET A 1 -65.79 -20.32 21.20
N SER A 2 -65.30 -19.11 21.46
CA SER A 2 -64.76 -18.22 20.42
C SER A 2 -63.26 -18.47 20.24
N PRO A 3 -62.73 -18.52 19.00
CA PRO A 3 -61.30 -18.68 18.77
C PRO A 3 -60.55 -17.39 19.14
N LYS A 4 -59.45 -17.52 19.88
CA LYS A 4 -58.54 -16.40 20.20
C LYS A 4 -57.73 -16.02 18.95
N PRO A 5 -57.44 -14.73 18.73
CA PRO A 5 -56.62 -14.31 17.60
C PRO A 5 -55.16 -14.74 17.82
N VAL A 6 -54.60 -15.44 16.83
CA VAL A 6 -53.17 -15.77 16.78
C VAL A 6 -52.42 -14.48 16.47
N ARG A 7 -51.59 -14.00 17.41
CA ARG A 7 -50.71 -12.86 17.18
C ARG A 7 -49.70 -13.20 16.09
N SER A 8 -49.71 -12.48 14.97
CA SER A 8 -48.64 -12.55 13.97
C SER A 8 -47.36 -11.99 14.58
N ALA A 9 -46.31 -12.80 14.66
CA ALA A 9 -44.98 -12.32 14.99
C ALA A 9 -44.47 -11.50 13.80
N SER A 10 -44.24 -10.21 14.00
CA SER A 10 -43.51 -9.37 13.05
C SER A 10 -42.09 -9.92 12.84
N PRO A 11 -41.54 -9.93 11.62
CA PRO A 11 -40.16 -10.32 11.42
C PRO A 11 -39.27 -9.34 12.20
N LYS A 12 -38.40 -9.89 13.05
CA LYS A 12 -37.35 -9.08 13.68
C LYS A 12 -36.50 -8.46 12.56
N PRO A 13 -36.16 -7.16 12.63
CA PRO A 13 -35.22 -6.61 11.69
C PRO A 13 -33.92 -7.40 11.84
N ILE A 14 -33.47 -8.01 10.75
CA ILE A 14 -32.12 -8.57 10.65
C ILE A 14 -31.20 -7.37 10.90
N THR A 15 -30.51 -7.36 12.03
CA THR A 15 -29.58 -6.28 12.36
C THR A 15 -28.46 -6.31 11.32
N ILE A 16 -28.53 -5.42 10.32
CA ILE A 16 -27.47 -5.15 9.32
C ILE A 16 -26.33 -4.38 10.03
N ALA A 17 -25.77 -5.01 11.06
CA ALA A 17 -24.59 -4.54 11.76
C ALA A 17 -23.61 -5.72 11.77
N LYS A 18 -23.06 -6.06 10.60
CA LYS A 18 -21.81 -6.81 10.55
C LYS A 18 -20.76 -5.88 11.14
N MET A 19 -20.52 -6.05 12.44
CA MET A 19 -19.72 -5.15 13.29
C MET A 19 -18.38 -4.82 12.62
N SER A 20 -18.18 -3.54 12.29
CA SER A 20 -16.89 -3.03 11.85
C SER A 20 -15.89 -3.17 13.01
N THR A 21 -14.83 -3.95 12.80
CA THR A 21 -13.79 -4.19 13.82
C THR A 21 -13.06 -2.89 14.17
N PRO A 22 -12.37 -2.79 15.33
CA PRO A 22 -11.55 -1.62 15.63
C PRO A 22 -10.55 -1.28 14.52
N ALA A 23 -9.91 -2.30 13.93
CA ALA A 23 -9.00 -2.16 12.79
C ALA A 23 -9.71 -1.56 11.56
N ARG A 24 -10.87 -2.09 11.16
CA ARG A 24 -11.64 -1.54 10.03
C ARG A 24 -12.12 -0.11 10.27
N ARG A 25 -12.57 0.21 11.49
CA ARG A 25 -12.93 1.60 11.86
C ARG A 25 -11.74 2.53 11.80
N ARG A 26 -10.56 2.07 12.23
CA ARG A 26 -9.31 2.81 12.08
C ARG A 26 -9.00 3.06 10.61
N LEU A 27 -9.07 2.04 9.75
CA LEU A 27 -8.77 2.17 8.32
C LEU A 27 -9.73 3.10 7.58
N MET A 28 -11.02 3.13 7.93
CA MET A 28 -11.95 4.12 7.37
C MET A 28 -11.53 5.55 7.68
N ARG A 29 -10.99 5.79 8.89
CA ARG A 29 -10.46 7.11 9.27
C ARG A 29 -9.17 7.44 8.54
N ASP A 30 -8.26 6.48 8.43
CA ASP A 30 -6.99 6.66 7.72
C ASP A 30 -7.24 6.95 6.24
N PHE A 31 -8.20 6.25 5.62
CA PHE A 31 -8.60 6.48 4.23
C PHE A 31 -9.23 7.86 4.04
N LYS A 32 -10.15 8.23 4.95
CA LYS A 32 -10.75 9.56 4.94
C LYS A 32 -9.69 10.66 5.04
N ARG A 33 -8.72 10.51 5.96
CA ARG A 33 -7.62 11.47 6.11
C ARG A 33 -6.79 11.57 4.83
N LEU A 34 -6.44 10.44 4.22
CA LEU A 34 -5.67 10.40 2.98
C LEU A 34 -6.41 11.07 1.81
N GLN A 35 -7.75 11.04 1.79
CA GLN A 35 -8.56 11.76 0.79
C GLN A 35 -8.69 13.27 1.07
N GLU A 36 -8.85 13.65 2.34
CA GLU A 36 -9.05 15.05 2.74
C GLU A 36 -7.76 15.87 2.66
N ASP A 37 -6.61 15.25 2.98
CA ASP A 37 -5.29 15.89 3.00
C ASP A 37 -4.24 14.93 2.42
N PRO A 38 -4.25 14.68 1.10
CA PRO A 38 -3.29 13.77 0.46
C PRO A 38 -1.88 14.37 0.49
N PRO A 39 -0.87 13.65 1.02
CA PRO A 39 0.50 14.11 0.92
C PRO A 39 0.96 14.20 -0.54
N ALA A 40 1.82 15.16 -0.84
CA ALA A 40 2.31 15.37 -2.19
C ALA A 40 3.03 14.12 -2.71
N GLY A 41 2.66 13.68 -3.92
CA GLY A 41 3.35 12.58 -4.59
C GLY A 41 3.01 11.17 -4.07
N VAL A 42 1.99 11.01 -3.22
CA VAL A 42 1.49 9.68 -2.83
C VAL A 42 -0.03 9.59 -2.96
N SER A 43 -0.53 8.40 -3.28
CA SER A 43 -1.96 8.11 -3.27
C SER A 43 -2.21 6.69 -2.80
N GLY A 44 -3.41 6.41 -2.28
CA GLY A 44 -3.78 5.06 -1.87
C GLY A 44 -5.26 4.92 -1.59
N ALA A 45 -5.79 3.74 -1.85
CA ALA A 45 -7.20 3.41 -1.63
C ALA A 45 -7.37 1.91 -1.32
N PRO A 46 -8.38 1.55 -0.51
CA PRO A 46 -8.78 0.16 -0.36
C PRO A 46 -9.28 -0.39 -1.70
N THR A 47 -9.07 -1.68 -1.91
CA THR A 47 -9.70 -2.43 -2.98
C THR A 47 -11.22 -2.50 -2.78
N ASP A 48 -11.99 -2.61 -3.87
CA ASP A 48 -13.45 -2.51 -3.87
C ASP A 48 -14.16 -3.41 -2.83
N ASN A 49 -13.61 -4.61 -2.63
CA ASN A 49 -14.23 -5.65 -1.80
C ASN A 49 -13.54 -5.85 -0.45
N ASN A 50 -12.41 -5.19 -0.18
CA ASN A 50 -11.63 -5.44 1.02
C ASN A 50 -10.88 -4.21 1.54
N ILE A 51 -11.42 -3.60 2.60
CA ILE A 51 -10.77 -2.47 3.29
C ILE A 51 -9.41 -2.82 3.91
N MET A 52 -9.08 -4.11 4.10
CA MET A 52 -7.79 -4.54 4.61
C MET A 52 -6.71 -4.64 3.53
N LEU A 53 -7.06 -4.54 2.25
CA LEU A 53 -6.11 -4.58 1.15
C LEU A 53 -6.21 -3.29 0.36
N TRP A 54 -5.11 -2.57 0.25
CA TRP A 54 -5.06 -1.29 -0.46
C TRP A 54 -4.08 -1.36 -1.62
N ASN A 55 -4.43 -0.64 -2.68
CA ASN A 55 -3.52 -0.28 -3.74
C ASN A 55 -3.04 1.15 -3.48
N ALA A 56 -1.74 1.39 -3.66
CA ALA A 56 -1.14 2.70 -3.50
C ALA A 56 -0.19 3.01 -4.66
N VAL A 57 0.02 4.30 -4.90
CA VAL A 57 0.98 4.80 -5.87
C VAL A 57 1.88 5.81 -5.19
N ILE A 58 3.18 5.69 -5.43
CA ILE A 58 4.18 6.68 -5.03
C ILE A 58 4.80 7.22 -6.32
N PHE A 59 4.69 8.53 -6.50
CA PHE A 59 5.42 9.26 -7.51
C PHE A 59 6.87 9.44 -7.06
N GLY A 60 7.78 9.19 -7.97
CA GLY A 60 9.21 9.40 -7.78
C GLY A 60 9.51 10.81 -7.27
N PRO A 61 10.23 10.97 -6.15
CA PRO A 61 10.55 12.29 -5.63
C PRO A 61 11.41 13.09 -6.61
N HIS A 62 11.18 14.40 -6.68
CA HIS A 62 12.02 15.33 -7.44
C HIS A 62 13.47 15.30 -6.98
N ASP A 63 14.38 15.62 -7.91
CA ASP A 63 15.83 15.67 -7.65
C ASP A 63 16.39 14.31 -7.20
N THR A 64 15.73 13.21 -7.61
CA THR A 64 16.21 11.84 -7.37
C THR A 64 16.26 11.05 -8.67
N PRO A 65 17.03 9.96 -8.73
CA PRO A 65 17.03 9.08 -9.90
C PRO A 65 15.66 8.43 -10.18
N PHE A 66 14.74 8.47 -9.21
CA PHE A 66 13.38 7.93 -9.32
C PHE A 66 12.38 8.94 -9.91
N GLU A 67 12.76 10.20 -10.11
CA GLU A 67 11.90 11.25 -10.66
C GLU A 67 11.16 10.80 -11.93
N ASP A 68 9.92 11.29 -12.11
CA ASP A 68 8.97 10.89 -13.15
C ASP A 68 8.50 9.42 -13.11
N GLY A 69 8.99 8.62 -12.17
CA GLY A 69 8.52 7.25 -11.94
C GLY A 69 7.14 7.20 -11.26
N THR A 70 6.34 6.19 -11.61
CA THR A 70 5.03 5.93 -10.99
C THR A 70 5.01 4.51 -10.42
N PHE A 71 5.27 4.38 -9.12
CA PHE A 71 5.49 3.08 -8.49
C PHE A 71 4.24 2.60 -7.76
N LYS A 72 3.73 1.44 -8.14
CA LYS A 72 2.56 0.80 -7.52
C LYS A 72 2.97 -0.05 -6.32
N LEU A 73 2.16 -0.03 -5.28
CA LEU A 73 2.34 -0.81 -4.06
C LEU A 73 1.04 -1.48 -3.64
N THR A 74 1.17 -2.58 -2.92
CA THR A 74 0.09 -3.17 -2.12
C THR A 74 0.37 -2.92 -0.64
N VAL A 75 -0.69 -2.60 0.11
CA VAL A 75 -0.66 -2.50 1.56
C VAL A 75 -1.70 -3.46 2.14
N GLU A 76 -1.24 -4.44 2.89
CA GLU A 76 -2.06 -5.48 3.49
C GLU A 76 -2.11 -5.31 5.01
N PHE A 77 -3.28 -4.96 5.51
CA PHE A 77 -3.57 -4.79 6.93
C PHE A 77 -4.13 -6.07 7.53
N THR A 78 -3.94 -6.25 8.84
CA THR A 78 -4.56 -7.33 9.62
C THR A 78 -5.54 -6.76 10.64
N GLU A 79 -6.32 -7.63 11.29
CA GLU A 79 -7.20 -7.22 12.39
C GLU A 79 -6.43 -6.74 13.64
N GLU A 80 -5.10 -6.88 13.66
CA GLU A 80 -4.23 -6.36 14.71
C GLU A 80 -3.84 -4.88 14.48
N TYR A 81 -4.19 -4.30 13.33
CA TYR A 81 -3.95 -2.89 13.04
C TYR A 81 -4.79 -1.98 13.98
N PRO A 82 -4.21 -0.91 14.57
CA PRO A 82 -2.88 -0.34 14.34
C PRO A 82 -1.80 -0.84 15.32
N ASN A 83 -2.06 -1.85 16.14
CA ASN A 83 -1.07 -2.33 17.11
C ASN A 83 0.10 -3.05 16.43
N LYS A 84 -0.15 -3.68 15.28
CA LYS A 84 0.87 -4.20 14.37
C LYS A 84 0.89 -3.43 13.05
N PRO A 85 2.08 -3.28 12.42
CA PRO A 85 2.19 -2.65 11.10
C PRO A 85 1.49 -3.49 10.03
N PRO A 86 1.07 -2.88 8.91
CA PRO A 86 0.71 -3.62 7.71
C PRO A 86 1.95 -4.18 7.00
N THR A 87 1.73 -5.16 6.14
CA THR A 87 2.72 -5.60 5.17
C THR A 87 2.65 -4.69 3.94
N VAL A 88 3.77 -4.13 3.51
CA VAL A 88 3.84 -3.28 2.32
C VAL A 88 4.82 -3.87 1.32
N ARG A 89 4.41 -3.93 0.04
CA ARG A 89 5.25 -4.40 -1.06
C ARG A 89 5.07 -3.53 -2.29
N PHE A 90 6.16 -3.25 -2.99
CA PHE A 90 6.10 -2.75 -4.36
C PHE A 90 5.56 -3.84 -5.29
N VAL A 91 4.60 -3.47 -6.14
CA VAL A 91 4.15 -4.27 -7.28
C VAL A 91 5.03 -3.96 -8.48
N SER A 92 5.35 -2.68 -8.67
CA SER A 92 6.37 -2.28 -9.64
C SER A 92 7.71 -2.92 -9.29
N LYS A 93 8.48 -3.33 -10.31
CA LYS A 93 9.87 -3.73 -10.09
C LYS A 93 10.64 -2.55 -9.52
N MET A 94 11.59 -2.84 -8.62
CA MET A 94 12.40 -1.82 -7.97
C MET A 94 13.88 -2.17 -8.01
N PHE A 95 14.72 -1.15 -8.21
CA PHE A 95 16.16 -1.22 -8.01
C PHE A 95 16.58 -0.21 -6.94
N HIS A 96 16.44 -0.60 -5.68
CA HIS A 96 16.64 0.30 -4.54
C HIS A 96 17.39 -0.43 -3.39
N PRO A 97 18.35 0.21 -2.70
CA PRO A 97 19.11 -0.42 -1.62
C PRO A 97 18.26 -1.10 -0.54
N ASN A 98 17.10 -0.54 -0.22
CA ASN A 98 16.20 -1.01 0.85
C ASN A 98 14.95 -1.75 0.35
N VAL A 99 14.89 -2.16 -0.92
CA VAL A 99 13.79 -2.97 -1.46
C VAL A 99 14.31 -4.33 -1.91
N TYR A 100 13.67 -5.41 -1.48
CA TYR A 100 14.00 -6.77 -1.86
C TYR A 100 13.49 -7.09 -3.28
N ALA A 101 13.98 -8.19 -3.86
CA ALA A 101 13.58 -8.62 -5.21
C ALA A 101 12.08 -8.94 -5.34
N ASP A 102 11.41 -9.31 -4.24
CA ASP A 102 9.97 -9.57 -4.18
C ASP A 102 9.13 -8.31 -3.91
N GLY A 103 9.76 -7.13 -3.87
CA GLY A 103 9.12 -5.85 -3.61
C GLY A 103 8.93 -5.53 -2.12
N SER A 104 9.27 -6.44 -1.20
CA SER A 104 9.22 -6.13 0.24
C SER A 104 10.22 -5.04 0.62
N ILE A 105 9.88 -4.25 1.65
CA ILE A 105 10.60 -3.03 2.00
C ILE A 105 11.28 -3.20 3.35
N CYS A 106 12.59 -2.93 3.41
CA CYS A 106 13.33 -2.82 4.65
C CYS A 106 13.24 -1.38 5.19
N LEU A 107 12.20 -1.12 6.00
CA LEU A 107 11.95 0.17 6.64
C LEU A 107 11.60 -0.06 8.12
N ASP A 108 12.31 0.63 9.02
CA ASP A 108 12.25 0.39 10.47
C ASP A 108 10.86 0.66 11.07
N ILE A 109 10.14 1.66 10.56
CA ILE A 109 8.77 1.95 10.99
C ILE A 109 7.80 0.82 10.64
N LEU A 110 8.08 -0.01 9.62
CA LEU A 110 7.28 -1.20 9.31
C LEU A 110 7.71 -2.44 10.12
N GLN A 111 8.68 -2.27 11.03
CA GLN A 111 9.29 -3.35 11.79
C GLN A 111 9.36 -2.97 13.29
N ASN A 112 10.57 -2.79 13.82
CA ASN A 112 10.85 -2.60 15.23
C ASN A 112 10.59 -1.16 15.74
N ARG A 113 10.39 -0.19 14.84
CA ARG A 113 10.02 1.18 15.20
C ARG A 113 8.56 1.53 14.87
N TRP A 114 7.73 0.53 14.62
CA TRP A 114 6.29 0.72 14.43
C TRP A 114 5.67 1.36 15.67
N SER A 115 4.79 2.34 15.43
CA SER A 115 3.93 2.96 16.44
C SER A 115 2.49 2.93 15.96
N PRO A 116 1.51 2.58 16.83
CA PRO A 116 0.08 2.64 16.49
C PRO A 116 -0.43 4.04 16.13
N THR A 117 0.38 5.07 16.32
CA THR A 117 0.11 6.45 15.90
C THR A 117 0.30 6.67 14.40
N TYR A 118 1.11 5.84 13.73
CA TYR A 118 1.25 5.91 12.28
C TYR A 118 -0.04 5.47 11.59
N ASP A 119 -0.37 6.15 10.49
CA ASP A 119 -1.49 5.84 9.61
C ASP A 119 -1.00 5.57 8.18
N ALA A 120 -1.93 5.25 7.27
CA ALA A 120 -1.62 4.99 5.87
C ALA A 120 -0.84 6.14 5.21
N SER A 121 -1.19 7.40 5.54
CA SER A 121 -0.50 8.59 5.04
C SER A 121 0.97 8.61 5.49
N ALA A 122 1.22 8.45 6.80
CA ALA A 122 2.58 8.41 7.35
C ALA A 122 3.43 7.26 6.77
N ILE A 123 2.83 6.09 6.54
CA ILE A 123 3.50 4.95 5.91
C ILE A 123 3.93 5.30 4.49
N LEU A 124 3.02 5.77 3.64
CA LEU A 124 3.31 6.08 2.24
C LEU A 124 4.33 7.22 2.11
N THR A 125 4.21 8.26 2.92
CA THR A 125 5.19 9.36 2.95
C THR A 125 6.58 8.86 3.39
N SER A 126 6.66 7.95 4.37
CA SER A 126 7.95 7.41 4.81
C SER A 126 8.62 6.55 3.73
N ILE A 127 7.83 5.81 2.94
CA ILE A 127 8.35 5.03 1.80
C ILE A 127 8.82 5.98 0.69
N GLN A 128 8.10 7.06 0.42
CA GLN A 128 8.54 8.09 -0.52
C GLN A 128 9.85 8.76 -0.06
N SER A 129 9.97 9.09 1.23
CA SER A 129 11.22 9.58 1.82
C SER A 129 12.37 8.58 1.66
N LEU A 130 12.10 7.28 1.76
CA LEU A 130 13.11 6.23 1.58
C LEU A 130 13.66 6.20 0.14
N LEU A 131 12.84 6.51 -0.87
CA LEU A 131 13.31 6.65 -2.26
C LEU A 131 14.24 7.86 -2.43
N HIS A 132 14.04 8.91 -1.65
CA HIS A 132 14.87 10.11 -1.68
C HIS A 132 16.20 9.93 -0.94
N ASP A 133 16.17 9.31 0.25
CA ASP A 133 17.35 9.04 1.07
C ASP A 133 17.48 7.54 1.41
N PRO A 134 18.10 6.75 0.50
CA PRO A 134 18.32 5.34 0.74
C PRO A 134 19.27 5.11 1.92
N ASN A 135 19.04 4.07 2.72
CA ASN A 135 19.96 3.65 3.77
C ASN A 135 20.86 2.49 3.28
N PRO A 136 22.10 2.76 2.84
CA PRO A 136 22.96 1.72 2.32
C PRO A 136 23.58 0.85 3.43
N ASN A 137 23.50 1.21 4.72
CA ASN A 137 24.21 0.49 5.80
C ASN A 137 23.56 -0.86 6.16
N SER A 138 22.30 -1.07 5.79
CA SER A 138 21.60 -2.35 5.99
C SER A 138 20.72 -2.65 4.77
N PRO A 139 21.34 -3.02 3.64
CA PRO A 139 20.63 -3.11 2.37
C PRO A 139 19.84 -4.42 2.26
N ALA A 140 18.64 -4.30 1.69
CA ALA A 140 17.85 -5.41 1.18
C ALA A 140 18.37 -5.88 -0.19
N ASN A 141 18.91 -4.95 -0.98
CA ASN A 141 19.53 -5.20 -2.27
C ASN A 141 21.01 -4.78 -2.23
N ASN A 142 21.89 -5.77 -2.08
CA ASN A 142 23.33 -5.55 -1.98
C ASN A 142 23.92 -4.90 -3.24
N GLU A 143 23.43 -5.28 -4.42
CA GLU A 143 23.92 -4.72 -5.69
C GLU A 143 23.57 -3.24 -5.80
N ALA A 144 22.31 -2.88 -5.54
CA ALA A 144 21.86 -1.50 -5.56
C ALA A 144 22.66 -0.64 -4.55
N ALA A 145 22.90 -1.17 -3.34
CA ALA A 145 23.68 -0.48 -2.33
C ALA A 145 25.16 -0.31 -2.70
N GLN A 146 25.78 -1.33 -3.31
CA GLN A 146 27.15 -1.24 -3.79
C GLN A 146 27.28 -0.18 -4.89
N LEU A 147 26.43 -0.24 -5.93
CA LEU A 147 26.44 0.75 -7.00
C LEU A 147 26.14 2.16 -6.48
N TYR A 148 25.21 2.31 -5.54
CA TYR A 148 24.90 3.59 -4.91
C TYR A 148 26.14 4.24 -4.25
N ARG A 149 27.00 3.44 -3.61
CA ARG A 149 28.23 3.92 -2.95
C ARG A 149 29.42 4.09 -3.90
N GLU A 150 29.61 3.14 -4.81
CA GLU A 150 30.87 3.01 -5.57
C GLU A 150 30.75 3.51 -7.03
N ASN A 151 29.54 3.48 -7.60
CA ASN A 151 29.32 3.83 -9.01
C ASN A 151 27.93 4.44 -9.22
N ARG A 152 27.77 5.68 -8.75
CA ARG A 152 26.50 6.42 -8.79
C ARG A 152 25.90 6.50 -10.20
N ARG A 153 26.74 6.65 -11.24
CA ARG A 153 26.31 6.71 -12.64
C ARG A 153 25.62 5.42 -13.10
N GLU A 154 26.19 4.26 -12.77
CA GLU A 154 25.58 2.98 -13.14
C GLU A 154 24.33 2.68 -12.31
N TYR A 155 24.32 3.07 -11.04
CA TYR A 155 23.12 3.02 -10.20
C TYR A 155 21.98 3.81 -10.83
N GLU A 156 22.22 5.08 -11.18
CA GLU A 156 21.23 5.96 -11.80
C GLU A 156 20.72 5.40 -13.13
N LYS A 157 21.60 4.87 -13.97
CA LYS A 157 21.22 4.23 -15.23
C LYS A 157 20.27 3.05 -15.01
N LYS A 158 20.51 2.22 -13.99
CA LYS A 158 19.62 1.10 -13.64
C LYS A 158 18.27 1.60 -13.10
N VAL A 159 18.28 2.62 -12.25
CA VAL A 159 17.04 3.22 -11.74
C VAL A 159 16.21 3.85 -12.88
N GLN A 160 16.84 4.51 -13.85
CA GLN A 160 16.14 5.06 -15.01
C GLN A 160 15.40 3.99 -15.84
N SER A 161 15.98 2.79 -15.97
CA SER A 161 15.27 1.66 -16.60
C SER A 161 14.01 1.29 -15.82
N ILE A 162 14.07 1.31 -14.49
CA ILE A 162 12.94 1.02 -13.62
C ILE A 162 11.86 2.11 -13.71
N VAL A 163 12.25 3.38 -13.79
CA VAL A 163 11.34 4.51 -14.02
C VAL A 163 10.57 4.31 -15.33
N GLN A 164 11.26 3.97 -16.42
CA GLN A 164 10.63 3.72 -17.71
C GLN A 164 9.68 2.51 -17.68
N GLU A 165 10.09 1.41 -17.03
CA GLU A 165 9.23 0.22 -16.87
C GLU A 165 7.95 0.55 -16.09
N SER A 166 8.02 1.47 -15.12
CA SER A 166 6.86 1.85 -14.29
C SER A 166 5.68 2.38 -15.11
N TRP A 167 5.94 3.06 -16.23
CA TRP A 167 4.91 3.62 -17.12
C TRP A 167 4.13 2.59 -17.92
N THR A 168 4.69 1.39 -18.10
CA THR A 168 4.10 0.33 -18.94
C THR A 168 3.24 -0.66 -18.15
N SER A 169 3.25 -0.56 -16.82
CA SER A 169 2.55 -1.51 -15.94
C SER A 169 1.04 -1.27 -15.80
N ASP A 170 0.44 -0.45 -16.65
CA ASP A 170 -0.98 -0.06 -16.62
C ASP A 170 -1.91 -0.92 -17.49
N SER A 171 -1.38 -1.87 -18.28
CA SER A 171 -2.14 -2.48 -19.39
C SER A 171 -2.54 -3.96 -19.24
N GLU A 172 -2.42 -4.60 -18.08
CA GLU A 172 -2.67 -6.06 -17.97
C GLU A 172 -3.96 -6.49 -17.22
N ASP A 173 -4.80 -5.57 -16.74
CA ASP A 173 -6.01 -5.90 -15.95
C ASP A 173 -7.35 -5.86 -16.72
N GLU A 174 -7.37 -5.72 -18.06
CA GLU A 174 -8.61 -5.69 -18.87
C GLU A 174 -8.86 -6.91 -19.79
N GLU A 175 -8.33 -8.11 -19.50
CA GLU A 175 -8.80 -9.33 -20.17
C GLU A 175 -9.90 -10.05 -19.35
N GLU A 176 -11.17 -9.63 -19.53
CA GLU A 176 -12.31 -10.51 -19.24
C GLU A 176 -12.27 -11.72 -20.19
N PRO A 177 -12.36 -12.97 -19.70
CA PRO A 177 -12.50 -14.12 -20.58
C PRO A 177 -13.90 -14.10 -21.21
N ASP A 178 -13.92 -13.69 -22.47
CA ASP A 178 -15.11 -13.64 -23.32
C ASP A 178 -15.87 -14.98 -23.27
N LYS A 179 -17.17 -14.87 -23.01
CA LYS A 179 -18.12 -15.98 -22.91
C LYS A 179 -18.11 -16.79 -24.21
N LYS A 180 -17.66 -18.04 -24.14
CA LYS A 180 -17.90 -19.00 -25.23
C LYS A 180 -19.36 -19.46 -25.19
N SER A 181 -20.12 -18.99 -26.19
CA SER A 181 -21.48 -19.43 -26.54
C SER A 181 -21.53 -20.89 -26.98
#